data_AF-A0A949YCY2-F1
#
_entry.id   AF-A0A949YCY2-F1
#
_cell.length_a   1.000
_cell.length_b   1.000
_cell.length_c   1.000
_cell.angle_alpha   90.00
_cell.angle_beta   90.00
_cell.angle_gamma   90.00
#
_symmetry.space_group_name_H-M   'P 1'
#
loop_
_entity.id
_entity.type
_entity.pdbx_description
1 polymer ?
#
loop_
_entity_poly.entity_id
_entity_poly.type
_entity_poly.pdbx_seq_one_letter_code
_entity_poly.pdbx_strand_id
1 'polypeptide(L)'
;MNKSSFVVGACVAASLGFGVLSQAKAELKIGTIDMAKVMAGYYKTQEAQQKLEEAQRSAQDELNQRMDTYKKNLDSINKLNEELNKPDLSGASKDQKAQERDSKIAETNGLEREIQDFRSTRQKQLQDEKSHMISALVEEIMKVVTDQVKAQNFDLVFDKSGQSAALGTPVLLFARSDIDFSDMVIAKLNANRPAAAPSAGKKESPGASNTPAVNTKPGGFPSPSKKP
;
A
#
# COMPACT_ATOMS: atom_id res chain seq x y z
N MET A 1 42.49 -94.99 -1.42
CA MET A 1 43.31 -94.16 -0.52
C MET A 1 43.57 -92.81 -1.17
N ASN A 2 42.96 -91.77 -0.59
CA ASN A 2 43.37 -90.37 -0.45
C ASN A 2 44.47 -89.73 -1.32
N LYS A 3 44.13 -88.50 -1.78
CA LYS A 3 44.95 -87.27 -1.99
C LYS A 3 45.72 -87.20 -3.32
N SER A 4 45.84 -86.09 -4.05
CA SER A 4 45.33 -84.71 -3.93
C SER A 4 45.52 -83.95 -5.27
N SER A 5 44.56 -83.08 -5.56
CA SER A 5 44.63 -81.71 -6.13
C SER A 5 45.61 -81.34 -7.28
N PHE A 6 45.03 -81.05 -8.46
CA PHE A 6 45.56 -80.11 -9.45
C PHE A 6 44.48 -79.06 -9.72
N VAL A 7 44.68 -77.82 -9.26
CA VAL A 7 43.76 -76.70 -9.52
C VAL A 7 44.27 -75.96 -10.75
N VAL A 8 43.61 -76.17 -11.88
CA VAL A 8 43.65 -75.31 -13.06
C VAL A 8 42.21 -74.89 -13.31
N GLY A 9 41.91 -73.60 -13.15
CA GLY A 9 40.53 -73.12 -13.20
C GLY A 9 40.45 -71.63 -13.50
N ALA A 10 40.53 -71.31 -14.78
CA ALA A 10 39.87 -70.21 -15.48
C ALA A 10 39.94 -68.78 -14.88
N CYS A 11 40.79 -67.95 -15.50
CA CYS A 11 40.62 -66.51 -15.55
C CYS A 11 39.31 -66.17 -16.30
N VAL A 12 38.25 -65.82 -15.58
CA VAL A 12 37.06 -65.19 -16.17
C VAL A 12 37.32 -63.70 -16.28
N ALA A 13 37.53 -63.24 -17.51
CA ALA A 13 37.56 -61.83 -17.85
C ALA A 13 36.14 -61.24 -17.70
N ALA A 14 35.92 -60.48 -16.62
CA ALA A 14 34.70 -59.70 -16.44
C ALA A 14 34.85 -58.34 -17.14
N SER A 15 34.47 -58.29 -18.41
CA SER A 15 34.30 -57.05 -19.15
C SER A 15 32.90 -56.46 -18.94
N LEU A 16 32.86 -55.15 -18.67
CA LEU A 16 31.79 -54.19 -18.97
C LEU A 16 30.53 -54.18 -18.09
N GLY A 17 30.43 -53.10 -17.31
CA GLY A 17 29.22 -52.61 -16.70
C GLY A 17 29.45 -51.27 -16.01
N PHE A 18 29.95 -50.26 -16.74
CA PHE A 18 29.78 -48.87 -16.30
C PHE A 18 28.29 -48.55 -16.38
N GLY A 19 27.56 -48.88 -15.32
CA GLY A 19 26.23 -48.35 -15.10
C GLY A 19 26.37 -46.83 -15.01
N VAL A 20 25.97 -46.13 -16.06
CA VAL A 20 25.64 -44.71 -15.94
C VAL A 20 24.44 -44.69 -14.99
N LEU A 21 24.71 -44.52 -13.70
CA LEU A 21 23.71 -44.06 -12.76
C LEU A 21 23.30 -42.69 -13.29
N SER A 22 22.25 -42.68 -14.09
CA SER A 22 21.56 -41.45 -14.46
C SER A 22 21.03 -40.91 -13.14
N GLN A 23 21.81 -40.05 -12.49
CA GLN A 23 21.32 -39.24 -11.38
C GLN A 23 20.18 -38.42 -11.97
N ALA A 24 18.95 -38.89 -11.75
CA ALA A 24 17.76 -38.09 -12.00
C ALA A 24 17.93 -36.83 -11.14
N LYS A 25 18.39 -35.74 -11.77
CA LYS A 25 18.30 -34.44 -11.13
C LYS A 25 16.82 -34.19 -10.94
N ALA A 26 16.36 -34.11 -9.69
CA ALA A 26 15.00 -33.71 -9.40
C ALA A 26 14.71 -32.42 -10.18
N GLU A 27 13.71 -32.45 -11.05
CA GLU A 27 13.30 -31.29 -11.81
C GLU A 27 12.71 -30.28 -10.82
N LEU A 28 13.36 -29.13 -10.69
CA LEU A 28 12.94 -28.08 -9.78
C LEU A 28 11.61 -27.50 -10.24
N LYS A 29 10.58 -27.59 -9.40
CA LYS A 29 9.26 -27.05 -9.72
C LYS A 29 9.19 -25.57 -9.33
N ILE A 30 9.38 -24.71 -10.32
CA ILE A 30 9.32 -23.25 -10.15
C ILE A 30 7.91 -22.74 -10.49
N GLY A 31 7.35 -21.91 -9.63
CA GLY A 31 6.15 -21.13 -9.88
C GLY A 31 6.43 -19.63 -9.92
N THR A 32 5.51 -18.87 -10.49
CA THR A 32 5.52 -17.41 -10.42
C THR A 32 4.16 -16.88 -10.00
N ILE A 33 4.18 -15.72 -9.37
CA ILE A 33 2.98 -14.97 -9.00
C ILE A 33 3.21 -13.50 -9.32
N ASP A 34 2.15 -12.77 -9.64
CA ASP A 34 2.16 -11.33 -9.78
C ASP A 34 1.36 -10.74 -8.62
N MET A 35 2.05 -10.35 -7.54
CA MET A 35 1.38 -9.84 -6.34
C MET A 35 0.63 -8.55 -6.61
N ALA A 36 1.13 -7.70 -7.52
CA ALA A 36 0.42 -6.49 -7.94
C ALA A 36 -0.89 -6.81 -8.66
N LYS A 37 -0.89 -7.79 -9.59
CA LYS A 37 -2.10 -8.28 -10.26
C LYS A 37 -3.07 -8.91 -9.26
N VAL A 38 -2.57 -9.71 -8.30
CA VAL A 38 -3.40 -10.37 -7.29
C VAL A 38 -4.07 -9.33 -6.38
N MET A 39 -3.31 -8.35 -5.90
CA MET A 39 -3.85 -7.22 -5.13
C MET A 39 -4.94 -6.48 -5.91
N ALA A 40 -4.68 -6.13 -7.17
CA ALA A 40 -5.65 -5.42 -8.00
C ALA A 40 -6.92 -6.26 -8.30
N GLY A 41 -6.77 -7.58 -8.41
CA GLY A 41 -7.88 -8.50 -8.67
C GLY A 41 -8.68 -8.92 -7.43
N TYR A 42 -8.17 -8.65 -6.22
CA TYR A 42 -8.82 -9.04 -4.98
C TYR A 42 -9.91 -8.03 -4.58
N TYR A 43 -11.16 -8.49 -4.41
CA TYR A 43 -12.30 -7.60 -4.17
C TYR A 43 -12.14 -6.74 -2.90
N LYS A 44 -11.53 -7.28 -1.83
CA LYS A 44 -11.32 -6.51 -0.59
C LYS A 44 -10.33 -5.36 -0.76
N THR A 45 -9.46 -5.39 -1.77
CA THR A 45 -8.59 -4.25 -2.09
C THR A 45 -9.41 -3.03 -2.49
N GLN A 46 -10.49 -3.23 -3.27
CA GLN A 46 -11.40 -2.15 -3.64
C GLN A 46 -12.19 -1.64 -2.43
N GLU A 47 -12.64 -2.54 -1.56
CA GLU A 47 -13.32 -2.16 -0.30
C GLU A 47 -12.40 -1.36 0.63
N ALA A 48 -11.14 -1.78 0.78
CA ALA A 48 -10.15 -1.06 1.58
C ALA A 48 -9.84 0.32 0.99
N GLN A 49 -9.74 0.43 -0.34
CA GLN A 49 -9.54 1.69 -1.03
C GLN A 49 -10.73 2.65 -0.81
N GLN A 50 -11.96 2.16 -0.90
CA GLN A 50 -13.17 2.95 -0.61
C GLN A 50 -13.19 3.46 0.84
N LYS A 51 -12.88 2.58 1.80
CA LYS A 51 -12.77 2.97 3.22
C LYS A 51 -11.73 4.05 3.46
N LEU A 52 -10.56 3.93 2.82
CA LEU A 52 -9.51 4.94 2.93
C LEU A 52 -9.95 6.29 2.35
N GLU A 53 -10.62 6.28 1.20
CA GLU A 53 -11.15 7.49 0.57
C GLU A 53 -12.24 8.16 1.43
N GLU A 54 -13.13 7.38 2.04
CA GLU A 54 -14.11 7.88 2.99
C GLU A 54 -13.45 8.50 4.23
N ALA A 55 -12.44 7.84 4.79
CA ALA A 55 -11.67 8.36 5.93
C ALA A 55 -10.94 9.67 5.59
N GLN A 56 -10.41 9.80 4.36
CA GLN A 56 -9.78 11.02 3.84
C GLN A 56 -10.80 12.15 3.65
N ARG A 57 -11.97 11.86 3.07
CA ARG A 57 -13.04 12.85 2.91
C ARG A 57 -13.53 13.36 4.25
N SER A 58 -13.79 12.46 5.19
CA SER A 58 -14.19 12.80 6.56
C SER A 58 -13.13 13.69 7.25
N ALA A 59 -11.84 13.34 7.13
CA ALA A 59 -10.75 14.16 7.64
C ALA A 59 -10.73 15.58 7.04
N GLN A 60 -10.98 15.69 5.73
CA GLN A 60 -11.02 16.97 5.04
C GLN A 60 -12.23 17.81 5.47
N ASP A 61 -13.39 17.18 5.66
CA ASP A 61 -14.62 17.85 6.11
C ASP A 61 -14.46 18.39 7.54
N GLU A 62 -13.89 17.60 8.45
CA GLU A 62 -13.56 18.04 9.81
C GLU A 62 -12.56 19.22 9.81
N LEU A 63 -11.54 19.18 8.95
CA LEU A 63 -10.61 20.29 8.79
C LEU A 63 -11.32 21.54 8.26
N ASN A 64 -12.21 21.40 7.27
CA ASN A 64 -12.97 22.51 6.72
C ASN A 64 -13.87 23.17 7.78
N GLN A 65 -14.56 22.37 8.61
CA GLN A 65 -15.38 22.88 9.72
C GLN A 65 -14.56 23.70 10.74
N ARG A 66 -13.35 23.24 11.07
CA ARG A 66 -12.42 23.98 11.95
C ARG A 66 -11.97 25.29 11.30
N MET A 67 -11.60 25.25 10.02
CA MET A 67 -11.21 26.45 9.26
C MET A 67 -12.35 27.46 9.13
N ASP A 68 -13.60 27.01 9.00
CA ASP A 68 -14.76 27.90 8.92
C ASP A 68 -15.07 28.54 10.26
N THR A 69 -14.92 27.81 11.37
CA THR A 69 -15.02 28.37 12.72
C THR A 69 -13.91 29.40 12.96
N TYR A 70 -12.68 29.11 12.52
CA TYR A 70 -11.56 30.04 12.61
C TYR A 70 -11.84 31.36 11.86
N LYS A 71 -12.33 31.28 10.62
CA LYS A 71 -12.72 32.48 9.84
C LYS A 71 -13.83 33.28 10.53
N LYS A 72 -14.88 32.60 11.04
CA LYS A 72 -15.98 33.27 11.76
C LYS A 72 -15.49 34.00 13.02
N ASN A 73 -14.52 33.42 13.74
CA ASN A 73 -13.93 34.09 14.90
C ASN A 73 -13.12 35.32 14.48
N LEU A 74 -12.33 35.26 13.40
CA LEU A 74 -11.64 36.44 12.85
C LEU A 74 -12.61 37.55 12.44
N ASP A 75 -13.70 37.21 11.75
CA ASP A 75 -14.74 38.18 11.37
C ASP A 75 -15.40 38.82 12.60
N SER A 76 -15.61 38.04 13.66
CA SER A 76 -16.18 38.53 14.92
C SER A 76 -15.22 39.47 15.65
N ILE A 77 -13.93 39.13 15.69
CA ILE A 77 -12.87 40.00 16.26
C ILE A 77 -12.81 41.32 15.50
N ASN A 78 -12.86 41.29 14.16
CA ASN A 78 -12.85 42.49 13.33
C ASN A 78 -14.06 43.39 13.62
N LYS A 79 -15.27 42.82 13.70
CA LYS A 79 -16.48 43.56 14.06
C LYS A 79 -16.39 44.18 15.47
N LEU A 80 -15.90 43.43 16.45
CA LEU A 80 -15.73 43.96 17.81
C LEU A 80 -14.71 45.10 17.85
N ASN A 81 -13.64 45.03 17.05
CA ASN A 81 -12.68 46.13 16.91
C ASN A 81 -13.32 47.38 16.27
N GLU A 82 -14.11 47.22 15.21
CA GLU A 82 -14.85 48.33 14.59
C GLU A 82 -15.83 48.97 15.57
N GLU A 83 -16.54 48.14 16.35
CA GLU A 83 -17.46 48.63 17.36
C GLU A 83 -16.73 49.40 18.47
N LEU A 84 -15.66 48.85 19.04
CA LEU A 84 -14.87 49.49 20.10
C LEU A 84 -14.31 50.87 19.69
N ASN A 85 -14.08 51.09 18.39
CA ASN A 85 -13.61 52.37 17.85
C ASN A 85 -14.72 53.43 17.68
N LYS A 86 -16.00 53.11 17.90
CA LYS A 86 -17.09 54.08 17.78
C LYS A 86 -17.04 55.10 18.94
N PRO A 87 -17.16 56.41 18.63
CA PRO A 87 -17.01 57.48 19.63
C PRO A 87 -18.12 57.48 20.69
N ASP A 88 -19.31 56.96 20.38
CA ASP A 88 -20.52 57.06 21.22
C ASP A 88 -20.69 55.92 22.24
N LEU A 89 -19.68 55.06 22.43
CA LEU A 89 -19.74 53.94 23.36
C LEU A 89 -19.50 54.37 24.82
N SER A 90 -20.42 53.99 25.71
CA SER A 90 -20.27 54.18 27.16
C SER A 90 -19.17 53.27 27.74
N GLY A 91 -18.56 53.67 28.86
CA GLY A 91 -17.44 52.92 29.50
C GLY A 91 -17.78 51.46 29.77
N ALA A 92 -18.93 51.17 30.40
CA ALA A 92 -19.35 49.80 30.69
C ALA A 92 -19.57 48.95 29.42
N SER A 93 -20.04 49.55 28.32
CA SER A 93 -20.21 48.83 27.05
C SER A 93 -18.88 48.60 26.32
N LYS A 94 -17.89 49.51 26.49
CA LYS A 94 -16.52 49.30 26.00
C LYS A 94 -15.86 48.12 26.70
N ASP A 95 -15.94 48.06 28.03
CA ASP A 95 -15.31 46.99 28.81
C ASP A 95 -15.88 45.62 28.45
N GLN A 96 -17.21 45.50 28.30
CA GLN A 96 -17.86 44.27 27.90
C GLN A 96 -17.42 43.79 26.50
N LYS A 97 -17.38 44.69 25.51
CA LYS A 97 -16.95 44.34 24.15
C LYS A 97 -15.46 44.02 24.06
N ALA A 98 -14.63 44.68 24.86
CA ALA A 98 -13.21 44.37 24.96
C ALA A 98 -13.01 42.96 25.52
N GLN A 99 -13.75 42.59 26.57
CA GLN A 99 -13.72 41.25 27.13
C GLN A 99 -14.18 40.18 26.12
N GLU A 100 -15.25 40.43 25.37
CA GLU A 100 -15.72 39.52 24.33
C GLU A 100 -14.68 39.34 23.22
N ARG A 101 -14.05 40.43 22.77
CA ARG A 101 -12.96 40.39 21.78
C ARG A 101 -11.78 39.57 22.28
N ASP A 102 -11.34 39.81 23.51
CA ASP A 102 -10.20 39.12 24.09
C ASP A 102 -10.49 37.63 24.27
N SER A 103 -11.72 37.28 24.63
CA SER A 103 -12.20 35.89 24.64
C SER A 103 -12.15 35.27 23.24
N LYS A 104 -12.61 35.97 22.20
CA LYS A 104 -12.53 35.47 20.82
C LYS A 104 -11.11 35.36 20.28
N ILE A 105 -10.21 36.24 20.67
CA ILE A 105 -8.78 36.13 20.35
C ILE A 105 -8.20 34.86 20.99
N ALA A 106 -8.49 34.62 22.27
CA ALA A 106 -8.03 33.42 22.97
C ALA A 106 -8.56 32.14 22.31
N GLU A 107 -9.85 32.11 21.97
CA GLU A 107 -10.48 30.98 21.25
C GLU A 107 -9.83 30.75 19.87
N THR A 108 -9.58 31.82 19.11
CA THR A 108 -8.95 31.75 17.78
C THR A 108 -7.55 31.19 17.85
N ASN A 109 -6.75 31.64 18.82
CA ASN A 109 -5.40 31.13 19.05
C ASN A 109 -5.40 29.66 19.50
N GLY A 110 -6.40 29.25 20.28
CA GLY A 110 -6.60 27.84 20.63
C GLY A 110 -6.93 27.00 19.40
N LEU A 111 -7.89 27.45 18.60
CA LEU A 111 -8.32 26.75 17.39
C LEU A 111 -7.22 26.64 16.34
N GLU A 112 -6.34 27.64 16.22
CA GLU A 112 -5.16 27.56 15.33
C GLU A 112 -4.24 26.40 15.71
N ARG A 113 -3.96 26.23 17.01
CA ARG A 113 -3.15 25.09 17.51
C ARG A 113 -3.86 23.78 17.24
N GLU A 114 -5.16 23.70 17.54
CA GLU A 114 -5.95 22.50 17.26
C GLU A 114 -5.94 22.13 15.78
N ILE A 115 -5.99 23.09 14.86
CA ILE A 115 -5.92 22.83 13.41
C ILE A 115 -4.57 22.23 13.03
N GLN A 116 -3.46 22.74 13.58
CA GLN A 116 -2.12 22.21 13.32
C GLN A 116 -1.96 20.78 13.87
N ASP A 117 -2.41 20.54 15.09
CA ASP A 117 -2.39 19.23 15.73
C ASP A 117 -3.30 18.23 15.00
N PHE A 118 -4.48 18.69 14.57
CA PHE A 118 -5.41 17.88 13.80
C PHE A 118 -4.79 17.40 12.49
N ARG A 119 -4.15 18.29 11.73
CA ARG A 119 -3.50 17.93 10.45
C ARG A 119 -2.43 16.86 10.64
N SER A 120 -1.51 17.06 11.58
CA SER A 120 -0.40 16.13 11.82
C SER A 120 -0.90 14.77 12.33
N THR A 121 -1.81 14.79 13.31
CA THR A 121 -2.39 13.58 13.90
C THR A 121 -3.21 12.81 12.89
N ARG A 122 -4.08 13.48 12.13
CA ARG A 122 -4.97 12.83 11.17
C ARG A 122 -4.20 12.27 9.98
N GLN A 123 -3.16 12.96 9.51
CA GLN A 123 -2.27 12.43 8.49
C GLN A 123 -1.59 11.14 8.93
N LYS A 124 -1.07 11.09 10.16
CA LYS A 124 -0.46 9.89 10.72
C LYS A 124 -1.46 8.75 10.84
N GLN A 125 -2.65 9.02 11.38
CA GLN A 125 -3.71 8.01 11.48
C GLN A 125 -4.08 7.41 10.12
N LEU A 126 -4.25 8.23 9.09
CA LEU A 126 -4.57 7.75 7.74
C LEU A 126 -3.44 6.91 7.14
N GLN A 127 -2.18 7.26 7.42
CA GLN A 127 -1.02 6.47 6.99
C GLN A 127 -0.97 5.12 7.71
N ASP A 128 -1.19 5.10 9.03
CA ASP A 128 -1.22 3.90 9.85
C ASP A 128 -2.38 2.98 9.43
N GLU A 129 -3.56 3.55 9.21
CA GLU A 129 -4.75 2.84 8.71
C GLU A 129 -4.49 2.21 7.33
N LYS A 130 -3.92 2.98 6.39
CA LYS A 130 -3.51 2.47 5.08
C LYS A 130 -2.54 1.30 5.21
N SER A 131 -1.50 1.44 6.03
CA SER A 131 -0.49 0.41 6.25
C SER A 131 -1.10 -0.87 6.83
N HIS A 132 -1.99 -0.71 7.81
CA HIS A 132 -2.70 -1.83 8.43
C HIS A 132 -3.61 -2.55 7.44
N MET A 133 -4.39 -1.81 6.64
CA MET A 133 -5.24 -2.39 5.61
C MET A 133 -4.42 -3.16 4.57
N ILE A 134 -3.33 -2.59 4.07
CA ILE A 134 -2.43 -3.29 3.13
C ILE A 134 -1.86 -4.56 3.77
N SER A 135 -1.39 -4.48 5.01
CA SER A 135 -0.81 -5.63 5.72
C SER A 135 -1.83 -6.77 5.88
N ALA A 136 -3.07 -6.45 6.24
CA ALA A 136 -4.14 -7.43 6.35
C ALA A 136 -4.44 -8.10 5.00
N LEU A 137 -4.51 -7.33 3.91
CA LEU A 137 -4.72 -7.87 2.57
C LEU A 137 -3.57 -8.80 2.14
N VAL A 138 -2.31 -8.40 2.40
CA VAL A 138 -1.14 -9.23 2.11
C VAL A 138 -1.21 -10.54 2.88
N GLU A 139 -1.57 -10.50 4.17
CA GLU A 139 -1.68 -11.71 4.98
C GLU A 139 -2.72 -12.69 4.43
N GLU A 140 -3.89 -12.18 4.03
CA GLU A 140 -4.93 -13.00 3.39
C GLU A 140 -4.46 -13.63 2.07
N ILE A 141 -3.79 -12.84 1.23
CA ILE A 141 -3.21 -13.34 -0.03
C ILE A 141 -2.14 -14.40 0.24
N MET A 142 -1.23 -14.16 1.17
CA MET A 142 -0.12 -15.08 1.48
C MET A 142 -0.60 -16.42 2.02
N LYS A 143 -1.74 -16.47 2.73
CA LYS A 143 -2.39 -17.74 3.12
C LYS A 143 -2.75 -18.56 1.88
N VAL A 144 -3.47 -17.97 0.93
CA VAL A 144 -3.88 -18.64 -0.32
C VAL A 144 -2.67 -19.05 -1.18
N VAL A 145 -1.65 -18.19 -1.25
CA VAL A 145 -0.40 -18.49 -1.97
C VAL A 145 0.30 -19.69 -1.34
N THR A 146 0.44 -19.71 -0.01
CA THR A 146 1.10 -20.81 0.72
C THR A 146 0.36 -22.13 0.52
N ASP A 147 -0.97 -22.12 0.55
CA ASP A 147 -1.78 -23.31 0.28
C ASP A 147 -1.58 -23.79 -1.15
N GLN A 148 -1.44 -22.87 -2.11
CA GLN A 148 -1.15 -23.20 -3.51
C GLN A 148 0.26 -23.77 -3.69
N VAL A 149 1.27 -23.20 -3.02
CA VAL A 149 2.65 -23.71 -3.02
C VAL A 149 2.69 -25.16 -2.58
N LYS A 150 2.01 -25.48 -1.48
CA LYS A 150 1.91 -26.86 -0.95
C LYS A 150 1.12 -27.78 -1.88
N ALA A 151 -0.04 -27.35 -2.35
CA ALA A 151 -0.90 -28.17 -3.21
C ALA A 151 -0.22 -28.54 -4.54
N GLN A 152 0.61 -27.65 -5.08
CA GLN A 152 1.35 -27.89 -6.32
C GLN A 152 2.75 -28.45 -6.08
N ASN A 153 3.24 -28.55 -4.85
CA ASN A 153 4.63 -28.95 -4.55
C ASN A 153 5.65 -28.06 -5.28
N PHE A 154 5.47 -26.73 -5.26
CA PHE A 154 6.48 -25.81 -5.78
C PHE A 154 7.71 -25.79 -4.86
N ASP A 155 8.90 -25.87 -5.45
CA ASP A 155 10.18 -25.72 -4.74
C ASP A 155 10.57 -24.25 -4.59
N LEU A 156 10.28 -23.43 -5.61
CA LEU A 156 10.52 -21.99 -5.62
C LEU A 156 9.31 -21.26 -6.19
N VAL A 157 8.99 -20.10 -5.60
CA VAL A 157 8.02 -19.17 -6.16
C VAL A 157 8.62 -17.78 -6.22
N PHE A 158 8.56 -17.15 -7.39
CA PHE A 158 9.01 -15.77 -7.58
C PHE A 158 7.83 -14.83 -7.82
N ASP A 159 7.86 -13.69 -7.14
CA ASP A 159 6.97 -12.57 -7.42
C ASP A 159 7.50 -11.75 -8.60
N LYS A 160 6.73 -11.70 -9.69
CA LYS A 160 7.02 -10.92 -10.91
C LYS A 160 6.94 -9.41 -10.67
N SER A 161 6.19 -8.99 -9.66
CA SER A 161 6.07 -7.58 -9.30
C SER A 161 7.25 -7.07 -8.47
N GLY A 162 8.12 -7.98 -8.01
CA GLY A 162 9.31 -7.66 -7.25
C GLY A 162 10.31 -6.81 -8.04
N GLN A 163 10.71 -5.69 -7.44
CA GLN A 163 11.75 -4.80 -7.96
C GLN A 163 13.02 -4.89 -7.11
N SER A 164 14.18 -4.80 -7.77
CA SER A 164 15.47 -4.68 -7.10
C SER A 164 15.55 -3.34 -6.36
N ALA A 165 15.75 -3.38 -5.05
CA ALA A 165 15.86 -2.17 -4.23
C ALA A 165 17.02 -1.25 -4.68
N ALA A 166 18.11 -1.81 -5.22
CA ALA A 166 19.28 -1.05 -5.61
C ALA A 166 19.15 -0.39 -6.99
N LEU A 167 18.40 -0.99 -7.91
CA LEU A 167 18.37 -0.60 -9.33
C LEU A 167 16.98 -0.17 -9.82
N GLY A 168 15.91 -0.43 -9.06
CA GLY A 168 14.53 -0.17 -9.47
C GLY A 168 14.06 -1.03 -10.66
N THR A 169 14.83 -2.04 -11.05
CA THR A 169 14.52 -2.93 -12.18
C THR A 169 13.82 -4.21 -11.70
N PRO A 170 13.04 -4.90 -12.57
CA PRO A 170 12.40 -6.16 -12.19
C PRO A 170 13.42 -7.21 -11.75
N VAL A 171 13.13 -7.91 -10.64
CA VAL A 171 13.97 -9.02 -10.16
C VAL A 171 13.87 -10.21 -11.11
N LEU A 172 12.67 -10.45 -11.67
CA LEU A 172 12.42 -11.48 -12.66
C LEU A 172 12.09 -10.83 -14.01
N LEU A 173 13.03 -10.90 -14.96
CA LEU A 173 12.87 -10.28 -16.28
C LEU A 173 11.90 -11.04 -17.19
N PHE A 174 11.89 -12.37 -17.08
CA PHE A 174 11.06 -13.23 -17.89
C PHE A 174 10.71 -14.50 -17.14
N ALA A 175 9.46 -14.91 -17.28
CA ALA A 175 8.96 -16.23 -16.92
C ALA A 175 7.89 -16.61 -17.94
N ARG A 176 7.81 -17.90 -18.27
CA ARG A 176 6.71 -18.41 -19.09
C ARG A 176 5.39 -18.27 -18.32
N SER A 177 4.30 -18.05 -19.04
CA SER A 177 2.98 -17.87 -18.41
C SER A 177 2.38 -19.15 -17.84
N ASP A 178 2.86 -20.33 -18.25
CA ASP A 178 2.39 -21.64 -17.79
C ASP A 178 2.78 -21.96 -16.34
N ILE A 179 3.78 -21.26 -15.79
CA ILE A 179 4.19 -21.36 -14.39
C ILE A 179 3.61 -20.24 -13.52
N ASP A 180 2.77 -19.35 -14.09
CA ASP A 180 2.06 -18.31 -13.35
C ASP A 180 0.74 -18.85 -12.78
N PHE A 181 0.54 -18.72 -11.47
CA PHE A 181 -0.69 -19.15 -10.80
C PHE A 181 -1.51 -18.00 -10.19
N SER A 182 -1.24 -16.74 -10.59
CA SER A 182 -1.91 -15.53 -10.08
C SER A 182 -3.42 -15.56 -10.25
N ASP A 183 -3.92 -15.95 -11.43
CA ASP A 183 -5.37 -15.99 -11.71
C ASP A 183 -6.08 -17.02 -10.83
N MET A 184 -5.42 -18.11 -10.50
CA MET A 184 -5.95 -19.09 -9.56
C MET A 184 -6.05 -18.53 -8.14
N VAL A 185 -5.04 -17.79 -7.69
CA VAL A 185 -5.05 -17.14 -6.37
C VAL A 185 -6.16 -16.10 -6.30
N ILE A 186 -6.32 -15.27 -7.35
CA ILE A 186 -7.41 -14.30 -7.47
C ILE A 186 -8.77 -15.02 -7.38
N ALA A 187 -8.96 -16.11 -8.11
CA ALA A 187 -10.19 -16.88 -8.07
C ALA A 187 -10.49 -17.42 -6.66
N LYS A 188 -9.49 -17.97 -5.96
CA LYS A 188 -9.66 -18.47 -4.59
C LYS A 188 -9.98 -17.36 -3.58
N LEU A 189 -9.28 -16.23 -3.65
CA LEU A 189 -9.51 -15.08 -2.77
C LEU A 189 -10.92 -14.50 -2.94
N ASN A 190 -11.42 -14.50 -4.17
CA ASN A 190 -12.72 -13.97 -4.50
C ASN A 190 -13.86 -15.01 -4.36
N ALA A 191 -13.57 -16.27 -4.03
CA ALA A 191 -14.59 -17.32 -3.92
C ALA A 191 -15.64 -17.04 -2.85
N ASN A 192 -15.25 -16.33 -1.78
CA ASN A 192 -16.14 -15.92 -0.69
C ASN A 192 -16.67 -14.50 -0.84
N ARG A 193 -16.50 -13.87 -2.01
CA ARG A 193 -17.04 -12.54 -2.27
C ARG A 193 -18.55 -12.58 -2.04
N PRO A 194 -19.11 -11.80 -1.11
CA PRO A 194 -20.55 -11.71 -0.96
C PRO A 194 -21.19 -11.36 -2.30
N ALA A 195 -22.31 -11.98 -2.64
CA ALA A 195 -23.03 -11.65 -3.86
C ALA A 195 -23.34 -10.15 -3.85
N ALA A 196 -22.67 -9.38 -4.69
CA ALA A 196 -23.00 -7.98 -4.86
C ALA A 196 -24.39 -7.91 -5.50
N ALA A 197 -25.30 -7.13 -4.91
CA ALA A 197 -26.44 -6.61 -5.67
C ALA A 197 -25.90 -5.98 -6.97
N PRO A 198 -26.61 -6.10 -8.11
CA PRO A 198 -26.03 -5.84 -9.42
C PRO A 198 -25.56 -4.40 -9.53
N SER A 199 -24.24 -4.21 -9.54
CA SER A 199 -23.61 -2.95 -9.92
C SER A 199 -23.67 -2.84 -11.44
N ALA A 200 -24.40 -1.83 -11.90
CA ALA A 200 -24.56 -1.48 -13.29
C ALA A 200 -23.20 -1.20 -13.96
N GLY A 201 -23.02 -1.77 -15.15
CA GLY A 201 -22.29 -1.11 -16.23
C GLY A 201 -20.77 -1.06 -16.08
N LYS A 202 -20.14 -2.17 -16.45
CA LYS A 202 -18.78 -2.18 -17.01
C LYS A 202 -18.71 -1.16 -18.16
N LYS A 203 -18.00 -0.04 -17.96
CA LYS A 203 -17.43 0.73 -19.07
C LYS A 203 -15.94 0.39 -19.14
N GLU A 204 -15.62 -0.50 -20.07
CA GLU A 204 -14.28 -0.63 -20.62
C GLU A 204 -13.86 0.71 -21.21
N SER A 205 -12.61 1.11 -20.96
CA SER A 205 -11.89 2.02 -21.85
C SER A 205 -10.70 1.23 -22.42
N PRO A 206 -10.48 1.20 -23.74
CA PRO A 206 -9.42 0.44 -24.37
C PRO A 206 -8.06 1.11 -24.18
N GLY A 207 -7.01 0.29 -24.11
CA GLY A 207 -5.63 0.76 -23.99
C GLY A 207 -5.13 1.53 -25.20
N ALA A 208 -4.16 2.41 -24.95
CA ALA A 208 -3.18 2.83 -25.95
C ALA A 208 -1.86 3.19 -25.26
N SER A 209 -0.83 2.43 -25.62
CA SER A 209 0.58 2.81 -25.53
C SER A 209 0.80 4.16 -26.22
N ASN A 210 1.56 5.06 -25.57
CA ASN A 210 2.75 5.72 -26.13
C ASN A 210 3.32 6.74 -25.13
N THR A 211 4.59 6.56 -24.76
CA THR A 211 5.44 7.55 -24.09
C THR A 211 5.75 8.71 -25.06
N PRO A 212 5.99 9.94 -24.57
CA PRO A 212 7.39 10.31 -24.33
C PRO A 212 7.62 11.19 -23.09
N ALA A 213 8.89 11.22 -22.68
CA ALA A 213 9.45 11.95 -21.56
C ALA A 213 9.09 13.45 -21.54
N VAL A 214 8.76 13.96 -20.35
CA VAL A 214 8.94 15.37 -20.00
C VAL A 214 9.65 15.46 -18.64
N ASN A 215 10.80 16.09 -18.71
CA ASN A 215 11.66 16.53 -17.62
C ASN A 215 10.97 17.69 -16.87
N THR A 216 10.61 17.50 -15.59
CA THR A 216 10.31 18.60 -14.68
C THR A 216 11.08 18.46 -13.39
N LYS A 217 12.17 19.23 -13.33
CA LYS A 217 12.88 19.71 -12.14
C LYS A 217 11.92 19.95 -10.95
N PRO A 218 12.20 19.46 -9.73
CA PRO A 218 11.41 19.83 -8.57
C PRO A 218 11.66 21.30 -8.23
N GLY A 219 10.59 22.11 -8.28
CA GLY A 219 10.60 23.49 -7.79
C GLY A 219 10.82 23.50 -6.28
N GLY A 220 11.99 24.01 -5.87
CA GLY A 220 12.23 24.41 -4.50
C GLY A 220 11.36 25.62 -4.14
N PHE A 221 10.61 25.52 -3.05
CA PHE A 221 9.99 26.68 -2.44
C PHE A 221 11.06 27.51 -1.71
N PRO A 222 11.02 28.85 -1.82
CA PRO A 222 12.04 29.73 -1.25
C PRO A 222 11.96 29.75 0.28
N SER A 223 13.11 29.61 0.94
CA SER A 223 13.26 29.89 2.37
C SER A 223 13.01 31.37 2.65
N PRO A 224 12.33 31.73 3.76
CA PRO A 224 12.18 33.12 4.15
C PRO A 224 13.53 33.67 4.63
N SER A 225 13.97 34.74 3.97
CA SER A 225 15.16 35.50 4.32
C SER A 225 14.99 36.10 5.71
N LYS A 226 15.86 35.70 6.64
CA LYS A 226 16.16 36.49 7.85
C LYS A 226 16.76 37.82 7.41
N LYS A 227 16.30 38.92 7.99
CA LYS A 227 17.15 40.11 8.16
C LYS A 227 16.71 40.86 9.42
N PRO A 228 17.65 41.41 10.21
CA PRO A 228 17.38 42.68 10.88
C PRO A 228 17.30 43.82 9.86
#